data_AF-A0A242NUF1-F1
#
_entry.id   AF-A0A242NUF1-F1
#
_cell.length_a   1.000
_cell.length_b   1.000
_cell.length_c   1.000
_cell.angle_alpha   90.00
_cell.angle_beta   90.00
_cell.angle_gamma   90.00
#
_symmetry.space_group_name_H-M   'P 1'
#
loop_
_entity.id
_entity.type
_entity.pdbx_description
1 polymer ?
#
loop_
_entity_poly.entity_id
_entity_poly.type
_entity_poly.pdbx_seq_one_letter_code
_entity_poly.pdbx_strand_id
1 'polypeptide(L)'
;MLFGRGISWGRDFFPDVPRFYYKIIASIIMTIPLLTIFLPTIRHEITRRYKYDTIPVWHLFFAFLFLGIADTAEHRRLGYQWLVLNPERKDLIEELMEIPCLLSLALTTFYMQKNEQKRLNKSC
;
A
#
# COMPACT_ATOMS: atom_id res chain seq x y z
N MET A 1 16.57 -8.76 -12.39
CA MET A 1 15.91 -8.18 -11.21
C MET A 1 15.03 -7.09 -11.71
N LEU A 2 13.72 -7.29 -11.61
CA LEU A 2 12.73 -6.32 -12.07
C LEU A 2 12.21 -5.59 -10.79
N PHE A 3 11.50 -4.48 -10.96
CA PHE A 3 11.40 -3.40 -9.95
C PHE A 3 10.87 -3.90 -8.58
N GLY A 4 11.61 -3.64 -7.49
CA GLY A 4 11.12 -3.84 -6.12
C GLY A 4 11.97 -4.75 -5.23
N ARG A 5 12.71 -5.71 -5.81
CA ARG A 5 13.55 -6.64 -5.01
C ARG A 5 14.77 -6.04 -4.31
N GLY A 6 15.13 -4.81 -4.66
CA GLY A 6 16.13 -4.03 -3.90
C GLY A 6 15.55 -3.35 -2.66
N ILE A 7 14.23 -3.39 -2.43
CA ILE A 7 13.58 -2.72 -1.29
C ILE A 7 13.58 -3.66 -0.07
N SER A 8 14.73 -4.24 0.25
CA SER A 8 14.95 -4.82 1.59
C SER A 8 15.32 -3.74 2.62
N TRP A 9 14.93 -2.47 2.36
CA TRP A 9 15.24 -1.31 3.20
C TRP A 9 16.73 -1.22 3.57
N GLY A 10 17.60 -1.55 2.62
CA GLY A 10 19.06 -1.53 2.82
C GLY A 10 19.64 -2.77 3.50
N ARG A 11 18.84 -3.79 3.84
CA ARG A 11 19.32 -5.02 4.49
C ARG A 11 20.22 -5.85 3.59
N ASP A 12 19.85 -6.00 2.32
CA ASP A 12 20.66 -6.77 1.38
C ASP A 12 21.88 -5.98 0.88
N PHE A 13 21.88 -4.66 1.08
CA PHE A 13 23.00 -3.77 0.74
C PHE A 13 24.05 -3.68 1.85
N PHE A 14 23.68 -3.92 3.12
CA PHE A 14 24.59 -3.90 4.27
C PHE A 14 24.39 -5.15 5.15
N PRO A 15 24.81 -6.34 4.68
CA PRO A 15 24.60 -7.60 5.39
C PRO A 15 25.33 -7.69 6.72
N ASP A 16 26.38 -6.89 6.91
CA ASP A 16 27.22 -6.87 8.12
C ASP A 16 26.54 -6.18 9.32
N VAL A 17 25.47 -5.41 9.07
CA VAL A 17 24.78 -4.66 10.12
C VAL A 17 23.79 -5.57 10.87
N PRO A 18 23.79 -5.55 12.23
CA PRO A 18 22.85 -6.36 13.00
C PRO A 18 21.39 -6.11 12.63
N ARG A 19 20.64 -7.20 12.41
CA ARG A 19 19.22 -7.19 12.01
C ARG A 19 18.31 -6.37 12.94
N PHE A 20 18.73 -6.15 14.18
CA PHE A 20 17.99 -5.38 15.18
C PHE A 20 17.80 -3.92 14.77
N TYR A 21 18.79 -3.29 14.12
CA TYR A 21 18.68 -1.90 13.68
C TYR A 21 17.55 -1.70 12.66
N TYR A 22 17.46 -2.58 11.66
CA TYR A 22 16.38 -2.54 10.67
C TYR A 22 14.99 -2.71 11.29
N LYS A 23 14.88 -3.55 12.34
CA LYS A 23 13.62 -3.73 13.07
C LYS A 23 13.22 -2.47 13.83
N ILE A 24 14.16 -1.80 14.49
CA ILE A 24 13.90 -0.54 15.20
C ILE A 24 13.46 0.54 14.20
N ILE A 25 14.21 0.71 13.11
CA ILE A 25 13.91 1.73 12.10
C ILE A 25 12.51 1.51 11.52
N ALA A 26 12.21 0.28 11.09
CA ALA A 26 10.89 -0.07 10.58
C ALA A 26 9.78 0.17 11.63
N SER A 27 10.03 -0.21 12.89
CA SER A 27 9.09 0.02 13.99
C SER A 27 8.81 1.50 14.22
N ILE A 28 9.84 2.35 14.24
CA ILE A 28 9.68 3.79 14.42
C ILE A 28 8.89 4.39 13.24
N ILE A 29 9.30 4.07 12.01
CA ILE A 29 8.63 4.58 10.79
C ILE A 29 7.15 4.19 10.77
N MET A 30 6.81 2.96 11.14
CA MET A 30 5.42 2.50 11.18
C MET A 30 4.63 3.06 12.37
N THR A 31 5.30 3.36 13.48
CA THR A 31 4.64 3.91 14.69
C THR A 31 4.19 5.36 14.48
N ILE A 32 4.95 6.16 13.72
CA ILE A 32 4.62 7.57 13.49
C ILE A 32 3.21 7.76 12.88
N PRO A 33 2.84 7.10 11.76
CA PRO A 33 1.48 7.14 11.23
C PRO A 33 0.41 6.61 12.20
N LEU A 34 0.74 5.63 13.04
CA LEU A 34 -0.20 5.12 14.03
C LEU A 34 -0.47 6.15 15.13
N LEU A 35 0.56 6.89 15.55
CA LEU A 35 0.42 7.97 16.53
C LEU A 35 -0.41 9.14 16.00
N THR A 36 -0.32 9.45 14.70
CA THR A 36 -1.09 10.56 14.11
C THR A 36 -2.60 10.33 14.15
N ILE A 37 -3.06 9.07 14.23
CA ILE A 37 -4.49 8.73 14.38
C ILE A 37 -5.06 9.26 15.71
N PHE A 38 -4.24 9.44 16.74
CA PHE A 38 -4.71 9.96 18.03
C PHE A 38 -4.93 11.48 18.04
N LEU A 39 -4.47 12.22 17.02
CA LEU A 39 -4.67 13.66 16.95
C LEU A 39 -6.17 13.98 16.71
N PRO A 40 -6.77 14.87 17.52
CA PRO A 40 -8.20 15.18 17.43
C PRO A 40 -8.57 15.78 16.07
N THR A 41 -7.69 16.59 15.49
CA THR A 41 -7.87 17.18 14.16
C THR A 41 -8.02 16.11 13.08
N ILE A 42 -7.16 15.08 13.11
CA ILE A 42 -7.20 13.99 12.12
C ILE A 42 -8.45 13.13 12.33
N ARG A 43 -8.83 12.82 13.57
CA ARG A 43 -10.06 12.06 13.86
C ARG A 43 -11.32 12.79 13.40
N HIS A 44 -11.38 14.10 13.60
CA HIS A 44 -12.48 14.92 13.13
C HIS A 44 -12.58 14.90 11.60
N GLU A 45 -11.45 15.07 10.92
CA GLU A 45 -11.37 14.99 9.46
C GLU A 45 -11.74 13.61 8.91
N ILE A 46 -11.30 12.52 9.54
CA ILE A 46 -11.70 11.15 9.17
C ILE A 46 -13.21 10.98 9.29
N THR A 47 -13.79 11.41 10.42
CA THR A 47 -15.24 11.27 10.66
C THR A 47 -16.04 12.09 9.66
N ARG A 48 -15.57 13.29 9.33
CA ARG A 48 -16.19 14.15 8.30
C ARG A 48 -16.15 13.47 6.93
N ARG A 49 -14.97 13.01 6.50
CA ARG A 49 -14.81 12.35 5.19
C ARG A 49 -15.66 11.09 5.08
N TYR A 50 -15.73 10.29 6.14
CA TYR A 50 -16.57 9.10 6.17
C TYR A 50 -18.06 9.41 6.02
N LYS A 51 -18.52 10.55 6.56
CA LYS A 51 -19.94 10.93 6.55
C LYS A 51 -20.35 11.69 5.27
N TYR A 52 -19.45 12.49 4.69
CA TYR A 52 -19.81 13.46 3.65
C TYR A 52 -19.14 13.22 2.30
N ASP A 53 -18.02 12.49 2.24
CA ASP A 53 -17.32 12.24 0.98
C ASP A 53 -17.63 10.85 0.42
N THR A 54 -17.76 10.77 -0.89
CA THR A 54 -17.87 9.50 -1.61
C THR A 54 -16.50 8.86 -1.71
N ILE A 55 -16.32 7.71 -1.05
CA ILE A 55 -15.10 6.91 -1.17
C ILE A 55 -15.16 6.14 -2.49
N PRO A 56 -14.10 6.15 -3.33
CA PRO A 56 -14.09 5.37 -4.56
C PRO A 56 -13.87 3.88 -4.25
N VAL A 57 -14.94 3.21 -3.83
CA VAL A 57 -14.94 1.80 -3.38
C VAL A 57 -14.35 0.88 -4.44
N TRP A 58 -14.59 1.14 -5.72
CA TRP A 58 -14.04 0.35 -6.83
C TRP A 58 -12.51 0.39 -6.89
N HIS A 59 -11.89 1.56 -6.76
CA HIS A 59 -10.43 1.66 -6.77
C HIS A 59 -9.81 0.98 -5.56
N LEU A 60 -10.45 1.08 -4.39
CA LEU A 60 -10.02 0.34 -3.20
C LEU A 60 -10.16 -1.17 -3.39
N PHE A 61 -11.29 -1.64 -3.94
CA PHE A 61 -11.50 -3.05 -4.22
C PHE A 61 -10.43 -3.61 -5.16
N PHE A 62 -10.12 -2.90 -6.25
CA PHE A 62 -9.04 -3.30 -7.15
C PHE A 62 -7.68 -3.31 -6.47
N ALA A 63 -7.37 -2.29 -5.64
CA ALA A 63 -6.13 -2.28 -4.86
C ALA A 63 -6.02 -3.52 -3.95
N PHE A 64 -7.08 -3.85 -3.21
CA PHE A 64 -7.10 -5.06 -2.37
C PHE A 64 -7.03 -6.35 -3.18
N LEU A 65 -7.68 -6.42 -4.34
CA LEU A 65 -7.62 -7.57 -5.23
C LEU A 65 -6.20 -7.81 -5.74
N PHE A 66 -5.56 -6.77 -6.29
CA PHE A 66 -4.20 -6.86 -6.82
C PHE A 66 -3.17 -7.14 -5.71
N LEU A 67 -3.32 -6.50 -4.54
CA LEU A 67 -2.50 -6.80 -3.37
C LEU A 67 -2.66 -8.25 -2.91
N GLY A 68 -3.88 -8.77 -2.86
CA GLY A 68 -4.15 -10.15 -2.47
C GLY A 68 -3.53 -11.15 -3.45
N ILE A 69 -3.56 -10.86 -4.75
CA ILE A 69 -2.93 -11.69 -5.78
C ILE A 69 -1.40 -11.64 -5.67
N ALA A 70 -0.81 -10.46 -5.40
CA ALA A 70 0.63 -10.33 -5.15
C ALA A 70 1.05 -11.12 -3.88
N ASP A 71 0.30 -11.01 -2.77
CA ASP A 71 0.56 -11.75 -1.52
C ASP A 71 0.47 -13.27 -1.71
N THR A 72 -0.54 -13.74 -2.46
CA THR A 72 -0.67 -15.17 -2.79
C THR A 72 0.44 -15.67 -3.69
N ALA A 73 0.92 -14.85 -4.63
CA ALA A 73 2.08 -15.17 -5.44
C ALA A 73 3.34 -15.30 -4.56
N GLU A 74 3.59 -14.37 -3.64
CA GLU A 74 4.78 -14.32 -2.79
C GLU A 74 4.85 -15.43 -1.73
N HIS A 75 3.78 -15.63 -0.95
CA HIS A 75 3.79 -16.45 0.26
C HIS A 75 3.29 -17.90 0.08
N ARG A 76 2.98 -18.34 -1.15
CA ARG A 76 2.39 -19.67 -1.45
C ARG A 76 1.12 -19.98 -0.61
N ARG A 77 0.34 -18.95 -0.28
CA ARG A 77 -0.92 -19.09 0.48
C ARG A 77 -2.04 -19.67 -0.39
N LEU A 78 -3.20 -19.93 0.22
CA LEU A 78 -4.39 -20.51 -0.42
C LEU A 78 -4.68 -19.83 -1.77
N GLY A 79 -4.63 -20.60 -2.87
CA GLY A 79 -4.81 -20.10 -4.24
C GLY A 79 -3.58 -20.22 -5.15
N TYR A 80 -2.38 -20.45 -4.59
CA TYR A 80 -1.14 -20.59 -5.36
C TYR A 80 -1.21 -21.66 -6.46
N GLN A 81 -1.88 -22.80 -6.22
CA GLN A 81 -2.05 -23.87 -7.21
C GLN A 81 -2.92 -23.48 -8.41
N TRP A 82 -3.82 -22.50 -8.25
CA TRP A 82 -4.69 -22.01 -9.31
C TRP A 82 -4.06 -20.86 -10.11
N LEU A 83 -3.16 -20.10 -9.48
CA LEU A 83 -2.57 -18.89 -10.05
C LEU A 83 -1.19 -19.12 -10.69
N VAL A 84 -0.36 -19.98 -10.08
CA VAL A 84 1.05 -20.18 -10.48
C VAL A 84 1.22 -21.57 -11.06
N LEU A 85 1.06 -21.68 -12.39
CA LEU A 85 1.27 -22.94 -13.12
C LEU A 85 2.75 -23.36 -13.17
N ASN A 86 3.67 -22.38 -13.17
CA ASN A 86 5.13 -22.60 -13.22
C ASN A 86 5.84 -21.78 -12.13
N PRO A 87 6.67 -22.40 -11.26
CA PRO A 87 7.33 -21.72 -10.15
C PRO A 87 8.37 -20.67 -10.59
N GLU A 88 8.91 -20.76 -11.80
CA GLU A 88 9.91 -19.81 -12.30
C GLU A 88 9.34 -18.43 -12.67
N ARG A 89 8.03 -18.32 -12.88
CA ARG A 89 7.37 -17.05 -13.22
C ARG A 89 6.70 -16.36 -12.03
N LYS A 90 6.88 -16.90 -10.83
CA LYS A 90 6.31 -16.37 -9.59
C LYS A 90 6.63 -14.88 -9.42
N ASP A 91 7.89 -14.55 -9.57
CA ASP A 91 8.42 -13.21 -9.34
C ASP A 91 7.87 -12.19 -10.33
N LEU A 92 7.70 -12.62 -11.59
CA LEU A 92 7.11 -11.79 -12.63
C LEU A 92 5.62 -11.51 -12.36
N ILE A 93 4.90 -12.49 -11.85
CA ILE A 93 3.47 -12.36 -11.50
C ILE A 93 3.30 -11.42 -10.30
N GLU A 94 4.15 -11.57 -9.28
CA GLU A 94 4.17 -10.71 -8.09
C GLU A 94 4.35 -9.23 -8.49
N GLU A 95 5.44 -8.92 -9.19
CA GLU A 95 5.74 -7.55 -9.62
C GLU A 95 4.69 -7.00 -10.60
N LEU A 96 4.17 -7.83 -11.50
CA LEU A 96 3.11 -7.42 -12.44
C LEU A 96 1.82 -7.02 -11.73
N MET A 97 1.52 -7.62 -10.57
CA MET A 97 0.31 -7.32 -9.79
C MET A 97 0.52 -6.17 -8.80
N GLU A 98 1.75 -5.88 -8.40
CA GLU A 98 2.08 -4.66 -7.63
C GLU A 98 1.83 -3.38 -8.43
N ILE A 99 2.12 -3.36 -9.73
CA ILE A 99 1.90 -2.19 -10.59
C ILE A 99 0.43 -1.72 -10.61
N PRO A 100 -0.57 -2.56 -10.95
CA PRO A 100 -1.98 -2.16 -10.94
C PRO A 100 -2.51 -1.91 -9.52
N CYS A 101 -1.92 -2.55 -8.49
CA CYS A 101 -2.21 -2.21 -7.09
C CYS A 101 -1.82 -0.76 -6.77
N LEU A 102 -0.57 -0.38 -7.05
CA LEU A 102 -0.06 0.97 -6.85
C LEU A 102 -0.84 2.00 -7.67
N LEU A 103 -1.20 1.67 -8.92
CA LEU A 103 -2.03 2.53 -9.76
C LEU A 103 -3.43 2.75 -9.13
N SER A 104 -4.05 1.71 -8.60
CA SER A 104 -5.36 1.79 -7.95
C SER A 104 -5.33 2.67 -6.69
N LEU A 105 -4.27 2.56 -5.90
CA LEU A 105 -4.02 3.43 -4.74
C LEU A 105 -3.77 4.88 -5.18
N ALA A 106 -2.95 5.10 -6.20
CA ALA A 106 -2.68 6.43 -6.74
C ALA A 106 -3.97 7.10 -7.23
N LEU A 107 -4.81 6.40 -8.00
CA LEU A 107 -6.10 6.91 -8.47
C LEU A 107 -7.05 7.22 -7.32
N THR A 108 -7.08 6.39 -6.27
CA THR A 108 -7.84 6.66 -5.04
C THR A 108 -7.41 7.97 -4.39
N THR A 109 -6.09 8.13 -4.19
CA THR A 109 -5.55 9.36 -3.60
C THR A 109 -5.80 10.59 -4.45
N PHE A 110 -5.63 10.48 -5.77
CA PHE A 110 -5.87 11.57 -6.72
C PHE A 110 -7.33 12.00 -6.74
N TYR A 111 -8.26 11.03 -6.72
CA TYR A 111 -9.70 11.29 -6.63
C TYR A 111 -10.05 12.05 -5.34
N MET A 112 -9.53 11.59 -4.19
CA MET A 112 -9.75 12.24 -2.90
C MET A 112 -9.16 13.65 -2.85
N GLN A 113 -7.94 13.85 -3.36
CA GLN A 113 -7.31 15.17 -3.45
C GLN A 113 -8.10 16.12 -4.34
N LYS A 114 -8.59 15.65 -5.49
CA LYS A 114 -9.42 16.45 -6.40
C LYS A 114 -10.73 16.88 -5.76
N ASN A 115 -11.35 16.01 -4.96
CA ASN A 115 -12.57 16.35 -4.23
C ASN A 115 -12.31 17.41 -3.16
N GLU A 116 -11.21 17.31 -2.41
CA GLU A 116 -10.82 18.34 -1.43
C GLU A 116 -10.54 19.68 -2.11
N GLN A 117 -9.81 19.69 -3.25
CA GLN A 117 -9.55 20.91 -4.02
C GLN A 117 -10.85 21.58 -4.50
N LYS A 118 -11.81 20.79 -5.01
CA LYS A 118 -13.13 21.31 -5.39
C LYS A 118 -13.89 21.90 -4.21
N ARG A 119 -13.75 21.33 -3.01
CA ARG A 119 -14.37 21.86 -1.79
C ARG A 119 -13.77 23.19 -1.40
N LEU A 120 -12.44 23.30 -1.35
CA LEU A 120 -11.74 24.55 -1.03
C LEU A 120 -12.15 25.67 -1.99
N ASN A 121 -12.23 25.38 -3.29
CA ASN A 121 -12.65 26.35 -4.31
C ASN A 121 -14.12 26.77 -4.22
N LYS A 122 -15.00 26.00 -3.55
CA LYS A 122 -16.41 26.34 -3.33
C LYS A 122 -16.66 27.12 -2.02
N SER A 123 -15.67 27.16 -1.13
CA SER A 123 -15.75 27.93 0.13
C SER A 123 -15.20 29.36 0.01
N CYS A 124 -14.63 29.72 -1.14
CA CYS A 124 -14.44 31.11 -1.58
C CYS A 124 -15.64 31.57 -2.41
#